data_AF-A0A0M3K5Z1-F1
#
_entry.id   AF-A0A0M3K5Z1-F1
#
_cell.length_a   1.000
_cell.length_b   1.000
_cell.length_c   1.000
_cell.angle_alpha   90.00
_cell.angle_beta   90.00
_cell.angle_gamma   90.00
#
_symmetry.space_group_name_H-M   'P 1'
#
loop_
_entity.id
_entity.type
_entity.pdbx_description
1 polymer ?
#
loop_
_entity_poly.entity_id
_entity_poly.type
_entity_poly.pdbx_seq_one_letter_code
_entity_poly.pdbx_strand_id
1 'polypeptide(L)'
;MFPGLLSTVPYSFVLITFILAQLYSHAEALTCYENDDEGRIYEVTNSTWNYCVLIPATSVRPNSGRVFGVGPSSDLTEAYDHTFALSDKVYKILTVCVLEKYDFGVLAPKFSGLGSSAEFMFRCVCNYDRCNSATTFSTYLTALKEDNSL
;
A
#
# COMPACT_ATOMS: atom_id res chain seq x y z
N MET A 1 0.92 32.83 46.39
CA MET A 1 1.11 31.36 46.36
C MET A 1 0.61 30.93 44.99
N PHE A 2 1.40 30.86 43.92
CA PHE A 2 2.73 30.32 43.69
C PHE A 2 3.61 31.29 42.87
N PRO A 3 4.91 31.48 43.20
CA PRO A 3 5.84 32.20 42.34
C PRO A 3 6.59 31.24 41.39
N GLY A 4 6.81 31.72 40.16
CA GLY A 4 8.01 31.50 39.34
C GLY A 4 8.60 30.10 39.21
N LEU A 5 8.25 29.41 38.12
CA LEU A 5 9.09 28.39 37.50
C LEU A 5 9.33 28.79 36.03
N LEU A 6 10.13 29.83 35.85
CA LEU A 6 10.72 30.15 34.55
C LEU A 6 12.24 30.11 34.71
N SER A 7 12.88 29.46 33.75
CA SER A 7 14.32 29.48 33.47
C SER A 7 15.22 28.58 34.31
N THR A 8 15.54 27.39 33.78
CA THR A 8 16.93 26.98 33.46
C THR A 8 16.94 25.72 32.58
N VAL A 9 16.27 25.75 31.42
CA VAL A 9 16.56 24.72 30.39
C VAL A 9 17.70 25.27 29.54
N PRO A 10 18.90 24.65 29.54
CA PRO A 10 20.02 25.16 28.75
C PRO A 10 19.63 25.18 27.27
N TYR A 11 20.04 26.22 26.54
CA TYR A 11 19.73 26.39 25.11
C TYR A 11 20.09 25.15 24.28
N SER A 12 21.13 24.42 24.69
CA SER A 12 21.52 23.14 24.09
C SER A 12 20.44 22.06 24.20
N PHE A 13 19.69 22.01 25.30
CA PHE A 13 18.58 21.06 25.48
C PHE A 13 17.39 21.40 24.56
N VAL A 14 17.09 22.69 24.39
CA VAL A 14 16.02 23.17 23.49
C VAL A 14 16.38 22.90 22.03
N LEU A 15 17.66 23.08 21.67
CA LEU A 15 18.16 22.80 20.33
C LEU A 15 18.11 21.30 20.01
N ILE A 16 18.51 20.45 20.97
CA ILE A 16 18.50 18.99 20.83
C ILE A 16 17.06 18.48 20.68
N THR A 17 16.11 18.94 21.52
CA THR A 17 14.70 18.53 21.38
C THR A 17 14.08 19.01 20.08
N PHE A 18 14.44 20.19 19.58
CA PHE A 18 13.99 20.69 18.29
C PHE A 18 14.53 19.85 17.11
N ILE A 19 15.80 19.46 17.14
CA ILE A 19 16.40 18.59 16.12
C ILE A 19 15.81 17.18 16.17
N LEU A 20 15.63 16.60 17.36
CA LEU A 20 14.96 15.29 17.52
C LEU A 20 13.49 15.32 17.06
N ALA A 21 12.77 16.42 17.28
CA ALA A 21 11.40 16.58 16.78
C ALA A 21 11.33 16.65 15.24
N GLN A 22 12.32 17.25 14.59
CA GLN A 22 12.43 17.30 13.12
C GLN A 22 12.82 15.95 12.52
N LEU A 23 13.58 15.11 13.25
CA LEU A 23 13.96 13.77 12.83
C LEU A 23 12.81 12.75 12.95
N TYR A 24 11.88 12.95 13.88
CA TYR A 24 10.71 12.07 14.07
C TYR A 24 9.67 12.17 12.95
N SER A 25 9.72 13.19 12.09
CA SER A 25 8.75 13.39 11.02
C SER A 25 9.10 12.71 9.69
N HIS A 26 10.20 11.95 9.63
CA HIS A 26 10.41 11.02 8.51
C HIS A 26 9.58 9.75 8.75
N ALA A 27 8.25 9.90 8.71
CA ALA A 27 7.40 8.77 8.37
C ALA A 27 7.80 8.38 6.94
N GLU A 28 8.43 7.22 6.77
CA GLU A 28 8.71 6.62 5.47
C GLU A 28 7.39 6.56 4.70
N ALA A 29 7.21 7.53 3.80
CA ALA A 29 5.98 7.63 3.03
C ALA A 29 6.12 6.76 1.80
N LEU A 30 5.27 5.75 1.71
CA LEU A 30 5.28 4.81 0.58
C LEU A 30 4.78 5.51 -0.68
N THR A 31 5.50 5.33 -1.78
CA THR A 31 5.09 5.81 -3.11
C THR A 31 4.53 4.66 -3.93
N CYS A 32 3.28 4.76 -4.37
CA CYS A 32 2.61 3.75 -5.19
C CYS A 32 2.12 4.36 -6.50
N TYR A 33 1.86 3.51 -7.49
CA TYR A 33 1.05 3.91 -8.64
C TYR A 33 -0.43 3.81 -8.30
N GLU A 34 -1.20 4.81 -8.71
CA GLU A 34 -2.65 4.82 -8.69
C GLU A 34 -3.21 4.98 -10.08
N ASN A 35 -4.39 4.39 -10.35
CA ASN A 35 -5.13 4.67 -11.57
C ASN A 35 -6.51 5.27 -11.33
N ASP A 36 -6.79 6.36 -12.05
CA ASP A 36 -8.09 7.04 -12.04
C ASP A 36 -9.16 6.25 -12.82
N ASP A 37 -10.39 6.77 -12.82
CA ASP A 37 -11.53 6.17 -13.52
C ASP A 37 -11.37 6.14 -15.05
N GLU A 38 -10.49 6.98 -15.60
CA GLU A 38 -10.12 6.97 -17.02
C GLU A 38 -8.96 5.99 -17.33
N GLY A 39 -8.40 5.33 -16.31
CA GLY A 39 -7.30 4.38 -16.43
C GLY A 39 -5.92 5.05 -16.57
N ARG A 40 -5.80 6.36 -16.32
CA ARG A 40 -4.50 7.04 -16.32
C ARG A 40 -3.77 6.73 -15.02
N ILE A 41 -2.48 6.40 -15.15
CA ILE A 41 -1.63 6.00 -14.03
C ILE A 41 -0.76 7.17 -13.60
N TYR A 42 -0.68 7.41 -12.30
CA TYR A 42 0.15 8.46 -11.70
C TYR A 42 0.79 7.96 -10.40
N GLU A 43 1.91 8.57 -10.00
CA GLU A 43 2.57 8.27 -8.74
C GLU A 43 1.93 9.08 -7.60
N VAL A 44 1.70 8.43 -6.46
CA VAL A 44 1.20 9.05 -5.25
C VAL A 44 2.04 8.59 -4.07
N THR A 45 2.46 9.54 -3.24
CA THR A 45 3.19 9.28 -2.00
C THR A 45 2.27 9.56 -0.82
N ASN A 46 2.12 8.59 0.08
CA ASN A 46 1.26 8.73 1.24
C ASN A 46 1.87 8.02 2.47
N SER A 47 2.04 8.78 3.56
CA SER A 47 2.63 8.30 4.81
C SER A 47 1.73 7.36 5.63
N THR A 48 0.48 7.18 5.20
CA THR A 48 -0.48 6.28 5.86
C THR A 48 -0.56 4.90 5.20
N TRP A 49 0.13 4.70 4.08
CA TRP A 49 0.13 3.44 3.36
C TRP A 49 1.26 2.53 3.80
N ASN A 50 0.94 1.24 3.87
CA ASN A 50 1.88 0.17 4.17
C ASN A 50 2.18 -0.67 2.93
N TYR A 51 1.28 -0.67 1.93
CA TYR A 51 1.37 -1.52 0.76
C TYR A 51 0.92 -0.82 -0.51
N CYS A 52 1.53 -1.18 -1.63
CA CYS A 52 0.99 -0.93 -2.95
C CYS A 52 0.28 -2.18 -3.46
N VAL A 53 -0.85 -1.98 -4.12
CA VAL A 53 -1.76 -3.03 -4.59
C VAL A 53 -1.76 -3.06 -6.11
N LEU A 54 -1.88 -4.26 -6.66
CA LEU A 54 -2.20 -4.56 -8.05
C LEU A 54 -3.37 -5.56 -8.10
N ILE A 55 -4.42 -5.20 -8.84
CA ILE A 55 -5.39 -6.14 -9.38
C ILE A 55 -5.07 -6.27 -10.88
N PRO A 56 -4.54 -7.40 -11.36
CA PRO A 56 -4.07 -7.52 -12.72
C PRO A 56 -5.24 -7.58 -13.70
N ALA A 57 -5.06 -6.93 -14.85
CA ALA A 57 -5.92 -7.15 -16.00
C ALA A 57 -5.86 -8.62 -16.44
N THR A 58 -7.01 -9.15 -16.86
CA THR A 58 -7.14 -10.53 -17.34
C THR A 58 -7.50 -10.56 -18.82
N SER A 59 -7.36 -11.71 -19.47
CA SER A 59 -7.80 -11.89 -20.86
C SER A 59 -9.29 -11.61 -21.05
N VAL A 60 -10.10 -11.86 -20.02
CA VAL A 60 -11.55 -11.60 -20.03
C VAL A 60 -11.86 -10.12 -19.73
N ARG A 61 -10.95 -9.43 -19.02
CA ARG A 61 -11.10 -8.02 -18.63
C ARG A 61 -9.78 -7.25 -18.82
N PRO A 62 -9.39 -6.98 -20.07
CA PRO A 62 -8.10 -6.38 -20.38
C PRO A 62 -7.96 -4.95 -19.87
N ASN A 63 -9.07 -4.24 -19.67
CA ASN A 63 -9.09 -2.85 -19.18
C ASN A 63 -9.45 -2.73 -17.69
N SER A 64 -9.38 -3.83 -16.93
CA SER A 64 -9.75 -3.85 -15.51
C SER A 64 -8.57 -3.86 -14.54
N GLY A 65 -7.34 -3.67 -15.05
CA GLY A 65 -6.16 -3.56 -14.20
C GLY A 65 -6.30 -2.36 -13.26
N ARG A 66 -6.11 -2.58 -11.95
CA ARG A 66 -6.13 -1.52 -10.94
C ARG A 66 -4.84 -1.52 -10.15
N VAL A 67 -4.34 -0.32 -9.87
CA VAL A 67 -3.18 -0.09 -9.03
C VAL A 67 -3.54 1.01 -8.04
N PHE A 68 -3.19 0.85 -6.76
CA PHE A 68 -3.45 1.83 -5.71
C PHE A 68 -2.63 1.57 -4.46
N GLY A 69 -2.49 2.55 -3.58
CA GLY A 69 -1.89 2.36 -2.26
C GLY A 69 -2.93 2.02 -1.19
N VAL A 70 -2.55 1.23 -0.19
CA VAL A 70 -3.41 0.91 0.96
C VAL A 70 -2.67 1.01 2.29
N GLY A 71 -3.42 1.40 3.31
CA GLY A 71 -3.01 1.37 4.70
C GLY A 71 -4.09 0.76 5.60
N PRO A 72 -3.85 0.71 6.93
CA PRO A 72 -4.73 0.05 7.89
C PRO A 72 -6.14 0.65 7.98
N SER A 73 -6.33 1.89 7.49
CA SER A 73 -7.63 2.57 7.48
C SER A 73 -8.50 2.19 6.28
N SER A 74 -7.89 1.74 5.18
CA SER A 74 -8.56 1.43 3.92
C SER A 74 -8.67 -0.08 3.64
N ASP A 75 -7.83 -0.89 4.28
CA ASP A 75 -7.77 -2.34 4.06
C ASP A 75 -7.40 -3.08 5.36
N LEU A 76 -7.69 -4.39 5.41
CA LEU A 76 -7.30 -5.27 6.50
C LEU A 76 -5.83 -5.69 6.35
N THR A 77 -4.93 -4.73 6.55
CA THR A 77 -3.48 -4.93 6.34
C THR A 77 -2.89 -6.04 7.20
N GLU A 78 -3.51 -6.33 8.36
CA GLU A 78 -3.13 -7.44 9.25
C GLU A 78 -3.03 -8.79 8.53
N ALA A 79 -3.82 -9.00 7.47
CA ALA A 79 -3.79 -10.21 6.65
C ALA A 79 -2.44 -10.39 5.91
N TYR A 80 -1.73 -9.31 5.64
CA TYR A 80 -0.46 -9.29 4.92
C TYR A 80 0.73 -9.06 5.85
N ASP A 81 0.53 -8.30 6.94
CA ASP A 81 1.57 -7.91 7.91
C ASP A 81 2.37 -9.12 8.39
N HIS A 82 1.68 -10.20 8.79
CA HIS A 82 2.33 -11.43 9.25
C HIS A 82 3.21 -12.06 8.17
N THR A 83 2.76 -12.08 6.91
CA THR A 83 3.52 -12.67 5.82
C THR A 83 4.78 -11.87 5.55
N PHE A 84 4.69 -10.54 5.40
CA PHE A 84 5.88 -9.73 5.15
C PHE A 84 6.86 -9.73 6.33
N ALA A 85 6.37 -9.88 7.57
CA ALA A 85 7.20 -10.02 8.77
C ALA A 85 8.05 -11.30 8.81
N LEU A 86 7.77 -12.31 7.97
CA LEU A 86 8.62 -13.49 7.82
C LEU A 86 9.94 -13.17 7.07
N SER A 87 10.02 -12.03 6.38
CA SER A 87 11.24 -11.65 5.67
C SER A 87 12.39 -11.39 6.65
N ASP A 88 13.57 -11.92 6.34
CA ASP A 88 14.79 -11.73 7.13
C ASP A 88 15.98 -11.31 6.24
N LYS A 89 17.21 -11.47 6.76
CA LYS A 89 18.44 -11.11 6.03
C LYS A 89 18.81 -12.08 4.90
N VAL A 90 18.21 -13.26 4.87
CA VAL A 90 18.52 -14.37 3.96
C VAL A 90 17.45 -14.50 2.88
N TYR A 91 16.18 -14.33 3.23
CA TYR A 91 15.07 -14.35 2.28
C TYR A 91 14.10 -13.20 2.52
N LYS A 92 13.59 -12.61 1.44
CA LYS A 92 12.64 -11.50 1.47
C LYS A 92 11.40 -11.86 0.65
N ILE A 93 10.23 -11.69 1.25
CA ILE A 93 8.96 -11.78 0.54
C ILE A 93 8.73 -10.46 -0.19
N LEU A 94 8.69 -10.50 -1.51
CA LEU A 94 8.54 -9.31 -2.36
C LEU A 94 7.08 -8.94 -2.63
N THR A 95 6.21 -9.95 -2.67
CA THR A 95 4.79 -9.80 -2.98
C THR A 95 3.98 -10.92 -2.34
N VAL A 96 2.71 -10.64 -2.07
CA VAL A 96 1.69 -11.64 -1.75
C VAL A 96 0.53 -11.48 -2.72
N CYS A 97 0.11 -12.55 -3.39
CA CYS A 97 -1.05 -12.53 -4.29
C CYS A 97 -2.14 -13.46 -3.77
N VAL A 98 -3.33 -12.91 -3.52
CA VAL A 98 -4.49 -13.63 -2.97
C VAL A 98 -5.58 -13.69 -4.03
N LEU A 99 -6.20 -14.87 -4.18
CA LEU A 99 -7.40 -15.01 -5.00
C LEU A 99 -8.62 -14.65 -4.15
N GLU A 100 -9.28 -13.57 -4.50
CA GLU A 100 -10.42 -13.03 -3.75
C GLU A 100 -11.71 -13.26 -4.52
N LYS A 101 -12.77 -13.62 -3.78
CA LYS A 101 -14.14 -13.75 -4.30
C LYS A 101 -14.91 -12.47 -3.96
N TYR A 102 -15.39 -11.79 -4.98
CA TYR A 102 -16.25 -10.62 -4.86
C TYR A 102 -17.70 -10.98 -5.17
N ASP A 103 -18.59 -10.65 -4.24
CA ASP A 103 -20.02 -10.78 -4.42
C ASP A 103 -20.67 -9.40 -4.57
N PHE A 104 -20.63 -8.88 -5.80
CA PHE A 104 -21.19 -7.57 -6.13
C PHE A 104 -22.72 -7.55 -6.07
N GLY A 105 -23.37 -8.72 -6.09
CA GLY A 105 -24.83 -8.84 -6.01
C GLY A 105 -25.39 -8.39 -4.66
N VAL A 106 -24.58 -8.48 -3.60
CA VAL A 106 -24.95 -8.04 -2.24
C VAL A 106 -24.77 -6.53 -2.04
N LEU A 107 -23.79 -5.92 -2.72
CA LEU A 107 -23.41 -4.52 -2.52
C LEU A 107 -24.24 -3.53 -3.37
N ALA A 108 -24.87 -3.99 -4.46
CA ALA A 108 -25.68 -3.16 -5.34
C ALA A 108 -27.08 -3.78 -5.58
N PRO A 109 -28.05 -3.60 -4.66
CA PRO A 109 -29.39 -4.19 -4.78
C PRO A 109 -30.21 -3.69 -5.99
N LYS A 110 -29.75 -2.65 -6.71
CA LYS A 110 -30.36 -2.22 -7.97
C LYS A 110 -30.12 -3.19 -9.14
N PHE A 111 -29.17 -4.11 -9.01
CA PHE A 111 -28.83 -5.11 -10.03
C PHE A 111 -29.23 -6.54 -9.62
N SER A 112 -29.90 -6.72 -8.47
CA SER A 112 -30.26 -8.04 -7.90
C SER A 112 -31.26 -8.86 -8.74
N GLY A 113 -31.68 -8.37 -9.91
CA GLY A 113 -32.55 -9.07 -10.86
C GLY A 113 -31.82 -9.74 -12.02
N LEU A 114 -30.56 -9.39 -12.30
CA LEU A 114 -29.69 -10.13 -13.22
C LEU A 114 -28.67 -10.86 -12.36
N GLY A 115 -28.57 -12.18 -12.49
CA GLY A 115 -27.65 -13.01 -11.70
C GLY A 115 -26.20 -12.54 -11.79
N SER A 116 -25.82 -11.62 -10.90
CA SER A 116 -24.46 -11.15 -10.68
C SER A 116 -23.68 -12.32 -10.10
N SER A 117 -23.07 -13.11 -10.97
CA SER A 117 -22.21 -14.21 -10.55
C SER A 117 -21.06 -13.67 -9.73
N ALA A 118 -20.71 -14.36 -8.63
CA ALA A 118 -19.51 -14.03 -7.89
C ALA A 118 -18.28 -13.99 -8.82
N GLU A 119 -17.44 -12.98 -8.65
CA GLU A 119 -16.27 -12.76 -9.47
C GLU A 119 -15.02 -13.12 -8.67
N PHE A 120 -14.07 -13.78 -9.33
CA PHE A 120 -12.78 -14.11 -8.73
C PHE A 120 -11.70 -13.26 -9.37
N MET A 121 -10.92 -12.57 -8.55
CA MET A 121 -9.80 -11.77 -9.03
C MET A 121 -8.59 -11.96 -8.12
N PHE A 122 -7.40 -11.92 -8.72
CA PHE A 122 -6.17 -11.87 -7.95
C PHE A 122 -5.97 -10.44 -7.45
N ARG A 123 -5.59 -10.30 -6.18
CA ARG A 123 -5.06 -9.06 -5.61
C ARG A 123 -3.65 -9.34 -5.15
N CYS A 124 -2.69 -8.64 -5.70
CA CYS A 124 -1.29 -8.67 -5.30
C CYS A 124 -0.94 -7.44 -4.48
N VAL A 125 -0.15 -7.63 -3.43
CA VAL A 125 0.34 -6.56 -2.55
C VAL A 125 1.86 -6.65 -2.41
N CYS A 126 2.52 -5.50 -2.32
CA CYS A 126 3.97 -5.37 -2.12
C CYS A 126 4.27 -4.14 -1.25
N ASN A 127 5.41 -4.12 -0.55
CA ASN A 127 5.70 -3.16 0.53
C ASN A 127 6.93 -2.27 0.26
N TYR A 128 7.16 -1.92 -0.99
CA TYR A 128 8.26 -1.03 -1.38
C TYR A 128 7.84 -0.07 -2.50
N ASP A 129 8.59 1.02 -2.67
CA ASP A 129 8.21 2.07 -3.60
C ASP A 129 7.99 1.55 -5.01
N ARG A 130 6.86 1.96 -5.60
CA ARG A 130 6.49 1.78 -7.02
C ARG A 130 6.44 0.33 -7.47
N CYS A 131 6.37 -0.61 -6.53
CA CYS A 131 6.37 -2.04 -6.80
C CYS A 131 5.17 -2.51 -7.63
N ASN A 132 4.08 -1.73 -7.70
CA ASN A 132 2.89 -2.00 -8.49
C ASN A 132 2.92 -1.34 -9.89
N SER A 133 4.09 -1.22 -10.51
CA SER A 133 4.31 -0.55 -11.81
C SER A 133 3.66 -1.22 -13.02
N ALA A 134 3.19 -2.45 -12.87
CA ALA A 134 2.66 -3.26 -13.96
C ALA A 134 1.16 -3.51 -13.79
N THR A 135 0.41 -3.55 -14.89
CA THR A 135 -1.04 -3.79 -14.89
C THR A 135 -1.44 -5.23 -15.23
N THR A 136 -0.48 -6.10 -15.56
CA THR A 136 -0.72 -7.51 -15.84
C THR A 136 0.10 -8.39 -14.90
N PHE A 137 -0.38 -9.60 -14.63
CA PHE A 137 0.28 -10.52 -13.69
C PHE A 137 1.70 -10.91 -14.13
N SER A 138 1.88 -11.22 -15.42
CA SER A 138 3.21 -11.62 -15.93
C SER A 138 4.21 -10.48 -15.87
N THR A 139 3.80 -9.27 -16.30
CA THR A 139 4.69 -8.11 -16.27
C THR A 139 5.03 -7.71 -14.84
N TYR A 140 4.08 -7.86 -13.91
CA TYR A 140 4.30 -7.61 -12.48
C TYR A 140 5.37 -8.53 -11.89
N LEU A 141 5.26 -9.84 -12.10
CA LEU A 141 6.26 -10.78 -11.59
C LEU A 141 7.65 -10.56 -12.20
N THR A 142 7.71 -10.19 -13.48
CA THR A 142 8.98 -9.82 -14.13
C THR A 142 9.57 -8.57 -13.50
N ALA A 143 8.79 -7.49 -13.32
CA ALA A 143 9.25 -6.25 -12.72
C ALA A 143 9.76 -6.47 -11.29
N LEU A 144 9.02 -7.21 -10.46
CA LEU A 144 9.46 -7.56 -9.10
C LEU A 144 10.81 -8.27 -9.09
N LYS A 145 11.03 -9.18 -10.04
CA LYS A 145 12.28 -9.93 -10.17
C LYS A 145 13.44 -9.01 -10.60
N GLU A 146 13.20 -8.10 -11.54
CA GLU A 146 14.20 -7.16 -12.05
C GLU A 146 14.59 -6.12 -10.99
N ASP A 147 13.61 -5.55 -10.29
CA ASP A 147 13.82 -4.60 -9.20
C ASP A 147 14.65 -5.18 -8.04
N ASN A 148 14.62 -6.51 -7.90
CA ASN A 148 15.26 -7.23 -6.80
C ASN A 148 16.33 -8.23 -7.26
N SER A 149 16.73 -8.20 -8.54
CA SER A 149 17.89 -8.95 -9.00
C SER A 149 19.17 -8.21 -8.62
N LEU A 150 19.95 -8.80 -7.72
CA LEU A 150 21.30 -8.37 -7.36
C LEU A 150 22.27 -8.51 -8.53
#